data_AF-A0A3R7U1N1-F1
#
_entry.id   AF-A0A3R7U1N1-F1
#
_cell.length_a   1.000
_cell.length_b   1.000
_cell.length_c   1.000
_cell.angle_alpha   90.00
_cell.angle_beta   90.00
_cell.angle_gamma   90.00
#
_symmetry.space_group_name_H-M   'P 1'
#
loop_
_entity.id
_entity.type
_entity.pdbx_description
1 polymer ?
#
loop_
_entity_poly.entity_id
_entity_poly.type
_entity_poly.pdbx_seq_one_letter_code
_entity_poly.pdbx_strand_id
1 'polypeptide(L)'
;MSNGKVVRTRPSFGVLIVLPLLLSLIAPIANASVAQDEPTGTSPEDIWSDDYNNMIFPWASANEPILQFKEYHTYETMKSRMLRLAEDNPDIFEFHEGMNGGTNARGEEVTANAYEGWYYGHASPWMKITADVQDGDYNPFVGDNGNYPERHDVMIVGNHHAREWMSYTVPMMQLEVIAFSYDNIGY
;
A
#
# COMPACT_ATOMS: atom_id res chain seq x y z
N MET A 1 -17.09 25.36 75.01
CA MET A 1 -15.87 24.60 74.71
C MET A 1 -15.96 23.27 75.45
N SER A 2 -16.10 22.16 74.71
CA SER A 2 -16.15 20.80 75.29
C SER A 2 -15.16 19.92 74.51
N ASN A 3 -14.18 19.38 75.21
CA ASN A 3 -13.12 18.53 74.68
C ASN A 3 -13.70 17.20 74.16
N GLY A 4 -13.87 17.07 72.86
CA GLY A 4 -14.22 15.80 72.22
C GLY A 4 -13.05 14.83 72.26
N LYS A 5 -13.14 13.79 73.11
CA LYS A 5 -12.23 12.63 73.06
C LYS A 5 -12.34 11.98 71.68
N VAL A 6 -11.22 11.90 70.95
CA VAL A 6 -11.13 11.07 69.74
C VAL A 6 -11.24 9.60 70.16
N VAL A 7 -12.41 9.00 69.96
CA VAL A 7 -12.59 7.55 70.13
C VAL A 7 -11.94 6.88 68.92
N ARG A 8 -10.74 6.33 69.09
CA ARG A 8 -10.15 5.40 68.13
C ARG A 8 -10.92 4.09 68.20
N THR A 9 -12.00 3.95 67.44
CA THR A 9 -12.66 2.66 67.25
C THR A 9 -11.76 1.79 66.38
N ARG A 10 -11.10 0.80 66.99
CA ARG A 10 -10.49 -0.28 66.21
C ARG A 10 -11.61 -1.02 65.48
N PRO A 11 -11.48 -1.32 64.18
CA PRO A 11 -12.49 -2.10 63.47
C PRO A 11 -12.68 -3.43 64.22
N SER A 12 -13.94 -3.80 64.45
CA SER A 12 -14.25 -5.05 65.14
C SER A 12 -13.74 -6.23 64.31
N PHE A 13 -13.42 -7.35 64.97
CA PHE A 13 -12.99 -8.57 64.29
C PHE A 13 -14.02 -9.02 63.23
N GLY A 14 -15.31 -8.76 63.47
CA GLY A 14 -16.38 -8.98 62.50
C GLY A 14 -16.23 -8.13 61.23
N VAL A 15 -15.91 -6.83 61.35
CA VAL A 15 -15.66 -5.96 60.19
C VAL A 15 -14.42 -6.42 59.42
N LEU A 16 -13.38 -6.87 60.13
CA LEU A 16 -12.14 -7.37 59.52
C LEU A 16 -12.31 -8.68 58.73
N ILE A 17 -13.34 -9.47 59.02
CA ILE A 17 -13.64 -10.72 58.30
C ILE A 17 -14.70 -10.49 57.24
N VAL A 18 -15.77 -9.76 57.58
CA VAL A 18 -16.93 -9.59 56.71
C VAL A 18 -16.60 -8.69 55.51
N LEU A 19 -15.77 -7.65 55.68
CA LEU A 19 -15.40 -6.76 54.59
C LEU A 19 -14.59 -7.49 53.48
N PRO A 20 -13.49 -8.20 53.77
CA PRO A 20 -12.79 -8.95 52.73
C PRO A 20 -13.63 -10.09 52.15
N LEU A 21 -14.52 -10.71 52.95
CA LEU A 21 -15.45 -11.72 52.45
C LEU A 21 -16.45 -11.12 51.44
N LEU A 22 -17.07 -9.98 51.76
CA LEU A 22 -17.97 -9.27 50.86
C LEU A 22 -17.25 -8.79 49.59
N LEU A 23 -16.02 -8.29 49.71
CA LEU A 23 -15.18 -7.95 48.56
C LEU A 23 -14.89 -9.19 47.71
N SER A 24 -14.59 -10.33 48.31
CA SER A 24 -14.29 -11.57 47.58
C SER A 24 -15.51 -12.17 46.86
N LEU A 25 -16.72 -11.92 47.37
CA LEU A 25 -17.97 -12.42 46.78
C LEU A 25 -18.56 -11.47 45.74
N ILE A 26 -18.43 -10.15 45.94
CA ILE A 26 -19.06 -9.13 45.07
C ILE A 26 -18.11 -8.70 43.94
N ALA A 27 -16.80 -8.67 44.16
CA ALA A 27 -15.84 -8.27 43.12
C ALA A 27 -15.85 -9.20 41.87
N PRO A 28 -16.02 -10.53 41.98
CA PRO A 28 -16.16 -11.39 40.81
C PRO A 28 -17.46 -11.11 40.03
N ILE A 29 -18.55 -10.77 40.73
CA ILE A 29 -19.85 -10.48 40.10
C ILE A 29 -19.79 -9.15 39.34
N ALA A 30 -19.15 -8.12 39.92
CA ALA A 30 -18.93 -6.86 39.24
C ALA A 30 -18.03 -7.01 38.00
N ASN A 31 -16.95 -7.80 38.09
CA ASN A 31 -16.06 -8.07 36.96
C ASN A 31 -16.71 -8.97 35.89
N ALA A 32 -17.62 -9.88 36.26
CA ALA A 32 -18.33 -10.72 35.30
C ALA A 32 -19.20 -9.88 34.35
N SER A 33 -19.80 -8.79 34.83
CA SER A 33 -20.59 -7.88 33.97
C SER A 33 -19.75 -7.06 32.98
N VAL A 34 -18.49 -6.76 33.33
CA VAL A 34 -17.55 -6.00 32.47
C VAL A 34 -16.84 -6.93 31.47
N ALA A 35 -16.65 -8.21 31.82
CA ALA A 35 -16.05 -9.21 30.95
C ALA A 35 -17.06 -9.89 30.00
N GLN A 36 -18.34 -9.49 30.04
CA GLN A 36 -19.43 -10.01 29.22
C GLN A 36 -19.90 -9.05 28.13
N ASP A 37 -19.23 -7.91 27.94
CA ASP A 37 -19.37 -7.18 26.68
C ASP A 37 -18.75 -8.07 25.59
N GLU A 38 -19.59 -8.89 24.95
CA GLU A 38 -19.27 -9.51 23.67
C GLU A 38 -18.71 -8.40 22.78
N PRO A 39 -17.49 -8.55 22.21
CA PRO A 39 -16.97 -7.55 21.29
C PRO A 39 -18.04 -7.33 20.21
N THR A 40 -18.57 -6.12 20.14
CA THR A 40 -19.57 -5.75 19.14
C THR A 40 -18.94 -5.97 17.77
N GLY A 41 -19.37 -7.05 17.11
CA GLY A 41 -19.02 -7.37 15.74
C GLY A 41 -17.61 -7.93 15.54
N THR A 42 -17.51 -9.24 15.30
CA THR A 42 -16.25 -9.91 14.90
C THR A 42 -16.28 -10.36 13.44
N SER A 43 -17.34 -10.04 12.71
CA SER A 43 -17.41 -10.38 11.29
C SER A 43 -16.49 -9.43 10.49
N PRO A 44 -15.93 -9.87 9.36
CA PRO A 44 -15.19 -9.00 8.44
C PRO A 44 -15.89 -7.66 8.15
N GLU A 45 -17.21 -7.68 8.05
CA GLU A 45 -18.08 -6.53 7.78
C GLU A 45 -18.15 -5.55 8.97
N ASP A 46 -17.86 -6.02 10.18
CA ASP A 46 -17.79 -5.19 11.38
C ASP A 46 -16.41 -4.53 11.57
N ILE A 47 -15.37 -5.06 10.91
CA ILE A 47 -13.96 -4.66 11.11
C ILE A 47 -13.42 -3.84 9.93
N TRP A 48 -13.74 -4.25 8.71
CA TRP A 48 -13.20 -3.65 7.48
C TRP A 48 -14.30 -2.95 6.68
N SER A 49 -13.90 -1.97 5.88
CA SER A 49 -14.84 -1.30 4.97
C SER A 49 -15.39 -2.28 3.93
N ASP A 50 -16.59 -2.00 3.44
CA ASP A 50 -17.21 -2.76 2.35
C ASP A 50 -16.27 -2.84 1.13
N ASP A 51 -15.59 -1.75 0.80
CA ASP A 51 -14.63 -1.71 -0.31
C ASP A 51 -13.45 -2.67 -0.09
N TYR A 52 -12.86 -2.68 1.11
CA TYR A 52 -11.77 -3.61 1.43
C TYR A 52 -12.25 -5.06 1.34
N ASN A 53 -13.42 -5.37 1.91
CA ASN A 53 -14.02 -6.70 1.89
C ASN A 53 -14.30 -7.19 0.45
N ASN A 54 -14.62 -6.28 -0.46
CA ASN A 54 -14.96 -6.59 -1.86
C ASN A 54 -13.80 -6.37 -2.85
N MET A 55 -12.58 -6.10 -2.34
CA MET A 55 -11.41 -5.75 -3.14
C MET A 55 -11.72 -4.66 -4.18
N ILE A 56 -12.30 -3.56 -3.68
CA ILE A 56 -12.57 -2.36 -4.46
C ILE A 56 -11.51 -1.33 -4.08
N PHE A 57 -10.62 -1.06 -5.02
CA PHE A 57 -9.59 -0.06 -4.91
C PHE A 57 -10.12 1.33 -5.33
N PRO A 58 -9.61 2.40 -4.70
CA PRO A 58 -10.22 3.74 -4.79
C PRO A 58 -9.95 4.48 -6.11
N TRP A 59 -9.04 3.99 -6.95
CA TRP A 59 -8.67 4.63 -8.23
C TRP A 59 -9.59 4.30 -9.41
N ALA A 60 -10.52 3.35 -9.25
CA ALA A 60 -11.42 2.93 -10.31
C ALA A 60 -12.80 2.55 -9.78
N SER A 61 -13.79 2.47 -10.67
CA SER A 61 -15.11 1.97 -10.30
C SER A 61 -15.09 0.46 -10.01
N ALA A 62 -15.99 -0.04 -9.15
CA ALA A 62 -16.08 -1.46 -8.85
C ALA A 62 -16.42 -2.34 -10.08
N ASN A 63 -16.96 -1.74 -11.13
CA ASN A 63 -17.36 -2.39 -12.38
C ASN A 63 -16.23 -2.41 -13.43
N GLU A 64 -15.01 -1.97 -13.09
CA GLU A 64 -13.84 -2.00 -13.96
C GLU A 64 -12.89 -3.12 -13.53
N PRO A 65 -13.16 -4.39 -13.88
CA PRO A 65 -12.47 -5.54 -13.32
C PRO A 65 -10.95 -5.52 -13.54
N ILE A 66 -10.49 -4.99 -14.67
CA ILE A 66 -9.06 -4.89 -14.99
C ILE A 66 -8.32 -3.90 -14.07
N LEU A 67 -8.91 -2.73 -13.80
CA LEU A 67 -8.31 -1.73 -12.88
C LEU A 67 -8.51 -2.11 -11.41
N GLN A 68 -9.49 -2.96 -11.13
CA GLN A 68 -9.70 -3.59 -9.84
C GLN A 68 -8.83 -4.84 -9.63
N PHE A 69 -7.92 -5.15 -10.55
CA PHE A 69 -7.02 -6.32 -10.50
C PHE A 69 -7.75 -7.68 -10.38
N LYS A 70 -8.98 -7.74 -10.87
CA LYS A 70 -9.79 -8.97 -11.01
C LYS A 70 -9.59 -9.63 -12.37
N GLU A 71 -8.94 -8.93 -13.31
CA GLU A 71 -8.54 -9.42 -14.62
C GLU A 71 -7.09 -9.02 -14.95
N TYR A 72 -6.47 -9.77 -15.86
CA TYR A 72 -5.12 -9.50 -16.33
C TYR A 72 -5.09 -8.43 -17.40
N HIS A 73 -4.08 -7.57 -17.35
CA HIS A 73 -3.75 -6.74 -18.50
C HIS A 73 -3.13 -7.56 -19.62
N THR A 74 -3.63 -7.37 -20.83
CA THR A 74 -2.87 -7.65 -22.06
C THR A 74 -1.81 -6.57 -22.26
N TYR A 75 -0.85 -6.82 -23.16
CA TYR A 75 0.15 -5.82 -23.55
C TYR A 75 -0.49 -4.46 -23.88
N GLU A 76 -1.51 -4.43 -24.74
CA GLU A 76 -2.15 -3.18 -25.19
C GLU A 76 -2.88 -2.48 -24.06
N THR A 77 -3.59 -3.22 -23.21
CA THR A 77 -4.30 -2.61 -22.07
C THR A 77 -3.34 -2.10 -20.99
N MET A 78 -2.22 -2.79 -20.77
CA MET A 78 -1.18 -2.37 -19.83
C MET A 78 -0.52 -1.08 -20.34
N LYS A 79 -0.06 -1.09 -21.59
CA LYS A 79 0.51 0.07 -22.28
C LYS A 79 -0.42 1.27 -22.22
N SER A 80 -1.68 1.08 -22.61
CA SER A 80 -2.68 2.16 -22.61
C SER A 80 -2.91 2.72 -21.20
N ARG A 81 -2.92 1.86 -20.18
CA ARG A 81 -3.07 2.31 -18.80
C ARG A 81 -1.85 3.07 -18.30
N MET A 82 -0.64 2.59 -18.60
CA MET A 82 0.60 3.29 -18.25
C MET A 82 0.69 4.66 -18.91
N LEU A 83 0.37 4.76 -20.21
CA LEU A 83 0.27 6.05 -20.90
C LEU A 83 -0.70 7.00 -20.18
N ARG A 84 -1.90 6.50 -19.83
CA ARG A 84 -2.89 7.30 -19.12
C ARG A 84 -2.40 7.77 -17.75
N LEU A 85 -1.71 6.91 -17.01
CA LEU A 85 -1.12 7.28 -15.72
C LEU A 85 -0.07 8.38 -15.87
N ALA A 86 0.79 8.31 -16.89
CA ALA A 86 1.77 9.35 -17.17
C ALA A 86 1.12 10.68 -17.61
N GLU A 87 0.08 10.62 -18.44
CA GLU A 87 -0.69 11.80 -18.84
C GLU A 87 -1.37 12.50 -17.64
N ASP A 88 -1.89 11.71 -16.71
CA ASP A 88 -2.64 12.22 -15.56
C ASP A 88 -1.73 12.68 -14.41
N ASN A 89 -0.47 12.23 -14.38
CA ASN A 89 0.50 12.54 -13.33
C ASN A 89 1.86 12.94 -13.94
N PRO A 90 1.90 14.02 -14.76
CA PRO A 90 3.06 14.38 -15.58
C PRO A 90 4.26 14.89 -14.77
N ASP A 91 4.05 15.20 -13.50
CA ASP A 91 5.04 15.64 -12.53
C ASP A 91 5.87 14.47 -11.97
N ILE A 92 5.29 13.27 -11.91
CA ILE A 92 5.93 12.09 -11.30
C ILE A 92 6.17 10.93 -12.24
N PHE A 93 5.44 10.85 -13.36
CA PHE A 93 5.50 9.73 -14.29
C PHE A 93 5.92 10.16 -15.70
N GLU A 94 6.83 9.38 -16.30
CA GLU A 94 7.17 9.45 -17.72
C GLU A 94 7.12 8.04 -18.31
N PHE A 95 6.26 7.87 -19.32
CA PHE A 95 6.07 6.58 -19.97
C PHE A 95 7.05 6.39 -21.13
N HIS A 96 7.59 5.18 -21.23
CA HIS A 96 8.45 4.77 -22.33
C HIS A 96 8.06 3.40 -22.87
N GLU A 97 8.38 3.18 -24.15
CA GLU A 97 8.20 1.90 -24.82
C GLU A 97 9.52 1.51 -25.51
N GLY A 98 10.20 0.52 -24.95
CA GLY A 98 11.56 0.15 -25.34
C GLY A 98 12.63 1.11 -24.81
N MET A 99 13.82 0.99 -25.38
CA MET A 99 14.97 1.88 -25.11
C MET A 99 15.61 2.26 -26.44
N ASN A 100 16.27 3.42 -26.51
CA ASN A 100 16.93 3.87 -27.73
C ASN A 100 18.12 2.97 -28.13
N GLY A 101 18.87 2.48 -27.14
CA GLY A 101 20.11 1.74 -27.34
C GLY A 101 21.34 2.64 -27.48
N GLY A 102 22.46 2.07 -27.92
CA GLY A 102 23.78 2.68 -27.96
C GLY A 102 24.84 1.80 -27.28
N THR A 103 25.94 2.41 -26.85
CA THR A 103 26.98 1.71 -26.08
C THR A 103 26.55 1.57 -24.62
N ASN A 104 26.37 0.33 -24.15
CA ASN A 104 26.05 0.10 -22.74
C ASN A 104 27.31 0.20 -21.84
N ALA A 105 27.12 0.13 -20.51
CA ALA A 105 28.21 0.20 -19.54
C ALA A 105 29.27 -0.93 -19.65
N ARG A 106 29.00 -1.99 -20.41
CA ARG A 106 29.96 -3.05 -20.73
C ARG A 106 30.73 -2.81 -22.04
N GLY A 107 30.46 -1.70 -22.73
CA GLY A 107 31.07 -1.38 -24.02
C GLY A 107 30.42 -2.10 -25.21
N GLU A 108 29.24 -2.69 -25.02
CA GLU A 108 28.52 -3.40 -26.08
C GLU A 108 27.58 -2.43 -26.80
N GLU A 109 27.62 -2.44 -28.13
CA GLU A 109 26.65 -1.75 -28.97
C GLU A 109 25.34 -2.54 -29.04
N VAL A 110 24.24 -1.89 -28.65
CA VAL A 110 22.89 -2.45 -28.74
C VAL A 110 21.95 -1.49 -29.47
N THR A 111 20.92 -2.04 -30.10
CA THR A 111 19.84 -1.24 -30.71
C THR A 111 18.55 -1.41 -29.91
N ALA A 112 17.52 -0.64 -30.24
CA ALA A 112 16.19 -0.76 -29.64
C ALA A 112 15.65 -2.20 -29.62
N ASN A 113 15.96 -2.98 -30.65
CA ASN A 113 15.54 -4.39 -30.78
C ASN A 113 16.06 -5.29 -29.65
N ALA A 114 17.12 -4.89 -28.94
CA ALA A 114 17.62 -5.64 -27.79
C ALA A 114 16.63 -5.66 -26.60
N TYR A 115 15.60 -4.82 -26.63
CA TYR A 115 14.63 -4.61 -25.55
C TYR A 115 13.19 -4.97 -25.96
N GLU A 116 13.06 -5.85 -26.95
CA GLU A 116 11.78 -6.38 -27.42
C GLU A 116 11.51 -7.78 -26.84
N GLY A 117 10.22 -8.10 -26.65
CA GLY A 117 9.79 -9.43 -26.24
C GLY A 117 10.07 -10.48 -27.33
N TRP A 118 10.68 -11.60 -26.97
CA TRP A 118 11.16 -12.60 -27.94
C TRP A 118 10.09 -13.17 -28.87
N TYR A 119 8.87 -13.41 -28.37
CA TYR A 119 7.83 -14.09 -29.15
C TYR A 119 7.00 -13.13 -30.02
N TYR A 120 6.60 -11.97 -29.47
CA TYR A 120 5.73 -11.02 -30.17
C TYR A 120 6.48 -9.82 -30.77
N GLY A 121 7.76 -9.61 -30.44
CA GLY A 121 8.57 -8.49 -30.95
C GLY A 121 8.11 -7.11 -30.47
N HIS A 122 7.32 -7.06 -29.40
CA HIS A 122 6.86 -5.79 -28.85
C HIS A 122 7.97 -5.16 -28.01
N ALA A 123 8.19 -3.85 -28.19
CA ALA A 123 9.08 -3.08 -27.34
C ALA A 123 8.58 -3.10 -25.88
N SER A 124 9.47 -3.30 -24.91
CA SER A 124 9.06 -3.46 -23.52
C SER A 124 8.60 -2.12 -22.93
N PRO A 125 7.34 -1.94 -22.51
CA PRO A 125 6.90 -0.72 -21.86
C PRO A 125 7.48 -0.63 -20.44
N TRP A 126 7.80 0.58 -20.01
CA TRP A 126 8.26 0.88 -18.66
C TRP A 126 7.86 2.29 -18.25
N MET A 127 7.90 2.56 -16.95
CA MET A 127 7.51 3.84 -16.36
C MET A 127 8.66 4.38 -15.53
N LYS A 128 9.11 5.60 -15.81
CA LYS A 128 9.99 6.36 -14.91
C LYS A 128 9.13 6.95 -13.80
N ILE A 129 9.62 6.87 -12.57
CA ILE A 129 8.95 7.41 -11.38
C ILE A 129 9.97 8.26 -10.61
N THR A 130 9.74 9.56 -10.54
CA THR A 130 10.57 10.50 -9.77
C THR A 130 9.84 11.84 -9.69
N ALA A 131 10.01 12.61 -8.60
CA ALA A 131 9.48 13.97 -8.57
C ALA A 131 10.18 14.84 -9.64
N ASP A 132 9.44 15.76 -10.25
CA ASP A 132 9.97 16.65 -11.30
C ASP A 132 10.53 15.84 -12.48
N VAL A 133 9.78 14.84 -12.95
CA VAL A 133 10.24 13.86 -13.96
C VAL A 133 10.58 14.49 -15.32
N GLN A 134 9.99 15.64 -15.64
CA GLN A 134 10.25 16.36 -16.90
C GLN A 134 11.53 17.22 -16.86
N ASP A 135 12.13 17.39 -15.69
CA ASP A 135 13.35 18.18 -15.48
C ASP A 135 14.59 17.24 -15.41
N GLY A 136 15.71 17.72 -14.84
CA GLY A 136 16.92 16.92 -14.68
C GLY A 136 17.67 16.65 -15.99
N ASP A 137 18.61 15.71 -15.94
CA ASP A 137 19.44 15.35 -17.08
C ASP A 137 18.74 14.32 -17.99
N TYR A 138 18.93 14.47 -19.30
CA TYR A 138 18.45 13.52 -20.30
C TYR A 138 19.43 12.37 -20.50
N ASN A 139 18.95 11.13 -20.48
CA ASN A 139 19.75 9.95 -20.83
C ASN A 139 19.43 9.48 -22.25
N PRO A 140 20.35 9.64 -23.23
CA PRO A 140 20.08 9.25 -24.60
C PRO A 140 19.98 7.73 -24.82
N PHE A 141 20.55 6.90 -23.95
CA PHE A 141 20.55 5.45 -24.11
C PHE A 141 19.17 4.84 -23.83
N VAL A 142 18.51 5.27 -22.75
CA VAL A 142 17.15 4.81 -22.40
C VAL A 142 16.07 5.75 -22.93
N GLY A 143 16.41 7.04 -23.15
CA GLY A 143 15.52 8.05 -23.69
C GLY A 143 14.68 8.79 -22.66
N ASP A 144 15.08 8.81 -21.39
CA ASP A 144 14.32 9.42 -20.27
C ASP A 144 14.88 10.75 -19.80
N ASN A 145 14.01 11.49 -19.12
CA ASN A 145 14.34 12.68 -18.35
C ASN A 145 14.30 12.35 -16.84
N GLY A 146 14.40 13.37 -15.99
CA GLY A 146 14.26 13.22 -14.55
C GLY A 146 15.44 12.51 -13.88
N ASN A 147 16.63 12.56 -14.47
CA ASN A 147 17.84 11.99 -13.89
C ASN A 147 18.57 13.04 -13.04
N TYR A 148 18.82 12.72 -11.78
CA TYR A 148 19.41 13.62 -10.80
C TYR A 148 20.60 12.95 -10.11
N PRO A 149 21.80 13.57 -10.07
CA PRO A 149 23.00 12.95 -9.48
C PRO A 149 22.87 12.52 -8.02
N GLU A 150 22.00 13.19 -7.26
CA GLU A 150 21.73 12.91 -5.85
C GLU A 150 20.62 11.88 -5.61
N ARG A 151 19.93 11.42 -6.65
CA ARG A 151 18.84 10.43 -6.56
C ARG A 151 19.34 9.11 -7.12
N HIS A 152 19.20 8.04 -6.34
CA HIS A 152 19.60 6.71 -6.78
C HIS A 152 18.52 6.06 -7.63
N ASP A 153 18.91 5.55 -8.79
CA ASP A 153 18.01 4.76 -9.63
C ASP A 153 17.82 3.35 -9.05
N VAL A 154 16.57 2.89 -9.06
CA VAL A 154 16.18 1.51 -8.77
C VAL A 154 15.34 1.01 -9.93
N MET A 155 15.69 -0.15 -10.47
CA MET A 155 14.97 -0.78 -11.56
C MET A 155 14.25 -2.03 -11.07
N ILE A 156 12.93 -2.08 -11.29
CA ILE A 156 12.12 -3.27 -11.09
C ILE A 156 11.75 -3.80 -12.47
N VAL A 157 12.11 -5.04 -12.74
CA VAL A 157 11.84 -5.70 -14.02
C VAL A 157 11.06 -6.98 -13.76
N GLY A 158 10.10 -7.25 -14.62
CA GLY A 158 9.20 -8.38 -14.47
C GLY A 158 8.90 -9.09 -15.78
N ASN A 159 8.27 -10.25 -15.63
CA ASN A 159 7.68 -11.07 -16.70
C ASN A 159 8.67 -11.54 -17.76
N HIS A 160 9.96 -11.70 -17.39
CA HIS A 160 10.96 -12.39 -18.22
C HIS A 160 10.48 -13.79 -18.65
N HIS A 161 9.76 -14.47 -17.75
CA HIS A 161 8.99 -15.66 -18.08
C HIS A 161 7.50 -15.30 -18.10
N ALA A 162 6.84 -15.50 -19.24
CA ALA A 162 5.43 -15.15 -19.44
C ALA A 162 4.43 -15.82 -18.46
N ARG A 163 4.85 -16.86 -17.73
CA ARG A 163 4.04 -17.54 -16.71
C ARG A 163 4.19 -16.95 -15.31
N GLU A 164 5.16 -16.07 -15.09
CA GLU A 164 5.40 -15.39 -13.82
C GLU A 164 4.64 -14.04 -13.79
N TRP A 165 3.36 -14.09 -14.18
CA TRP A 165 2.50 -12.94 -14.45
C TRP A 165 2.33 -11.96 -13.27
N MET A 166 2.51 -12.43 -12.03
CA MET A 166 2.52 -11.56 -10.85
C MET A 166 3.58 -10.45 -10.95
N SER A 167 4.70 -10.71 -11.64
CA SER A 167 5.80 -9.77 -11.75
C SER A 167 5.56 -8.59 -12.69
N TYR A 168 4.47 -8.57 -13.48
CA TYR A 168 3.98 -7.34 -14.12
C TYR A 168 2.72 -6.79 -13.44
N THR A 169 1.89 -7.67 -12.87
CA THR A 169 0.65 -7.27 -12.19
C THR A 169 0.93 -6.44 -10.93
N VAL A 170 1.93 -6.85 -10.13
CA VAL A 170 2.33 -6.13 -8.90
C VAL A 170 2.91 -4.74 -9.23
N PRO A 171 3.84 -4.57 -10.18
CA PRO A 171 4.24 -3.25 -10.63
C PRO A 171 3.09 -2.37 -11.11
N MET A 172 2.13 -2.91 -11.88
CA MET A 172 0.94 -2.14 -12.29
C MET A 172 0.12 -1.66 -11.08
N MET A 173 -0.11 -2.53 -10.09
CA MET A 173 -0.77 -2.13 -8.85
C MET A 173 0.02 -1.07 -8.08
N GLN A 174 1.34 -1.17 -8.06
CA GLN A 174 2.20 -0.17 -7.43
C GLN A 174 2.10 1.20 -8.12
N LEU A 175 1.98 1.24 -9.46
CA LEU A 175 1.77 2.49 -10.20
C LEU A 175 0.44 3.14 -9.80
N GLU A 176 -0.65 2.37 -9.72
CA GLU A 176 -1.96 2.87 -9.29
C GLU A 176 -1.90 3.43 -7.86
N VAL A 177 -1.26 2.71 -6.94
CA VAL A 177 -1.10 3.14 -5.55
C VAL A 177 -0.31 4.44 -5.48
N ILE A 178 0.79 4.57 -6.24
CA ILE A 178 1.59 5.80 -6.25
C ILE A 178 0.77 6.97 -6.80
N ALA A 179 0.14 6.79 -7.97
CA ALA A 179 -0.67 7.85 -8.59
C ALA A 179 -1.80 8.30 -7.66
N PHE A 180 -2.51 7.34 -7.06
CA PHE A 180 -3.59 7.65 -6.13
C PHE A 180 -3.08 8.34 -4.87
N SER A 181 -1.96 7.89 -4.31
CA SER A 181 -1.50 8.33 -2.99
C SER A 181 -0.67 9.62 -3.01
N TYR A 182 -0.08 10.00 -4.15
CA TYR A 182 0.90 11.09 -4.23
C TYR A 182 0.40 12.39 -3.60
N ASP A 183 -0.86 12.76 -3.87
CA ASP A 183 -1.54 13.91 -3.26
C ASP A 183 -2.67 13.53 -2.29
N ASN A 184 -2.76 12.25 -1.93
CA ASN A 184 -3.86 11.71 -1.14
C ASN A 184 -3.40 10.89 0.07
N ILE A 185 -2.23 11.23 0.63
CA ILE A 185 -1.72 10.59 1.85
C ILE A 185 -2.71 10.88 2.99
N GLY A 186 -3.43 9.84 3.44
CA GLY A 186 -4.40 9.92 4.53
C GLY A 186 -5.83 9.53 4.16
N TYR A 187 -6.08 9.15 2.91
CA TYR A 187 -7.25 8.35 2.52
C TYR A 187 -7.13 6.90 3.02
#